data_AF-A0A359LDU4-F1
#
_entry.id   AF-A0A359LDU4-F1
#
_cell.length_a   1.000
_cell.length_b   1.000
_cell.length_c   1.000
_cell.angle_alpha   90.00
_cell.angle_beta   90.00
_cell.angle_gamma   90.00
#
_symmetry.space_group_name_H-M   'P 1'
#
loop_
_entity.id
_entity.type
_entity.pdbx_description
1 polymer ?
#
loop_
_entity_poly.entity_id
_entity_poly.type
_entity_poly.pdbx_seq_one_letter_code
_entity_poly.pdbx_strand_id
1 'polypeptide(L)'
;MNKDVEKLWGEELSWINDNQLREKTAKVWELALEKSVLTPADLNTIPFTLLCGPDLKVTFMDHKRSVVHIAKDAGEKINAMYHGELKADMDVLISGAILCDVGKLLEYVKDANGKTVQGTYGKYLRHPFSGVSLAEMCGVPASVCHIIATHAGEGNLVKRITEAYIVHHADFMTFEPFRERLIV
;
A
#
# COMPACT_ATOMS: atom_id res chain seq x y z
N MET A 1 -0.56 -6.91 -17.71
CA MET A 1 -1.27 -5.87 -16.95
C MET A 1 -2.59 -5.59 -17.63
N ASN A 2 -3.70 -5.73 -16.91
CA ASN A 2 -5.03 -5.37 -17.38
C ASN A 2 -5.26 -3.85 -17.33
N LYS A 3 -6.32 -3.37 -18.00
CA LYS A 3 -6.62 -1.93 -18.13
C LYS A 3 -6.94 -1.26 -16.80
N ASP A 4 -7.52 -2.00 -15.85
CA ASP A 4 -7.90 -1.44 -14.56
C ASP A 4 -6.67 -1.14 -13.70
N VAL A 5 -5.74 -2.09 -13.61
CA VAL A 5 -4.46 -1.89 -12.91
C VAL A 5 -3.60 -0.84 -13.62
N GLU A 6 -3.59 -0.82 -14.95
CA GLU A 6 -2.92 0.24 -15.72
C GLU A 6 -3.49 1.64 -15.38
N LYS A 7 -4.81 1.76 -15.25
CA LYS A 7 -5.44 3.03 -14.89
C LYS A 7 -5.14 3.46 -13.45
N LEU A 8 -5.05 2.51 -12.52
CA LEU A 8 -4.77 2.79 -11.11
C LEU A 8 -3.30 3.12 -10.85
N TRP A 9 -2.38 2.43 -11.54
CA TRP A 9 -0.97 2.36 -11.17
C TRP A 9 0.02 2.47 -12.33
N GLY A 10 -0.45 2.71 -13.56
CA GLY A 10 0.42 2.65 -14.76
C GLY A 10 1.62 3.59 -14.69
N GLU A 11 1.45 4.77 -14.10
CA GLU A 11 2.53 5.72 -13.84
C GLU A 11 3.53 5.17 -12.82
N GLU A 12 3.07 4.83 -11.61
CA GLU A 12 3.95 4.36 -10.53
C GLU A 12 4.64 3.03 -10.84
N LEU A 13 3.95 2.10 -11.51
CA LEU A 13 4.53 0.84 -11.97
C LEU A 13 5.65 1.08 -13.00
N SER A 14 5.54 2.13 -13.82
CA SER A 14 6.57 2.44 -14.82
C SER A 14 7.93 2.79 -14.21
N TRP A 15 7.95 3.17 -12.93
CA TRP A 15 9.16 3.53 -12.19
C TRP A 15 9.96 2.31 -11.68
N ILE A 16 9.36 1.12 -11.63
CA ILE A 16 10.05 -0.12 -11.22
C ILE A 16 10.86 -0.65 -12.40
N ASN A 17 12.18 -0.55 -12.41
CA ASN A 17 13.03 -0.90 -13.55
C ASN A 17 13.07 -2.40 -13.85
N ASP A 18 13.05 -3.24 -12.81
CA ASP A 18 12.91 -4.69 -12.96
C ASP A 18 11.52 -5.03 -13.52
N ASN A 19 11.50 -5.40 -14.81
CA ASN A 19 10.29 -5.77 -15.52
C ASN A 19 9.56 -6.97 -14.87
N GLN A 20 10.29 -7.95 -14.32
CA GLN A 20 9.66 -9.08 -13.66
C GLN A 20 8.98 -8.64 -12.37
N LEU A 21 9.64 -7.80 -11.57
CA LEU A 21 9.04 -7.27 -10.35
C LEU A 21 7.83 -6.39 -10.66
N ARG A 22 7.92 -5.55 -11.69
CA ARG A 22 6.82 -4.71 -12.18
C ARG A 22 5.60 -5.54 -12.56
N GLU A 23 5.79 -6.59 -13.36
CA GLU A 23 4.71 -7.49 -13.79
C GLU A 23 4.08 -8.22 -12.60
N LYS A 24 4.91 -8.72 -11.67
CA LYS A 24 4.41 -9.38 -10.45
C LYS A 24 3.63 -8.41 -9.57
N THR A 25 4.11 -7.18 -9.40
CA THR A 25 3.44 -6.12 -8.64
C THR A 25 2.06 -5.84 -9.21
N ALA A 26 1.95 -5.68 -10.54
CA ALA A 26 0.67 -5.51 -11.22
C ALA A 26 -0.24 -6.73 -10.99
N LYS A 27 0.29 -7.95 -11.12
CA LYS A 27 -0.46 -9.19 -10.94
C LYS A 27 -1.06 -9.36 -9.53
N VAL A 28 -0.39 -8.87 -8.50
CA VAL A 28 -0.94 -8.86 -7.12
C VAL A 28 -2.20 -8.01 -7.06
N TRP A 29 -2.19 -6.82 -7.69
CA TRP A 29 -3.36 -5.95 -7.77
C TRP A 29 -4.48 -6.57 -8.61
N GLU A 30 -4.17 -7.23 -9.72
CA GLU A 30 -5.15 -7.97 -10.54
C GLU A 30 -5.85 -9.04 -9.69
N LEU A 31 -5.07 -9.86 -8.97
CA LEU A 31 -5.59 -10.92 -8.11
C LEU A 31 -6.40 -10.37 -6.92
N ALA A 32 -5.97 -9.26 -6.34
CA ALA A 32 -6.69 -8.62 -5.25
C ALA A 32 -8.05 -8.10 -5.69
N LEU A 33 -8.12 -7.46 -6.87
CA LEU A 33 -9.37 -6.99 -7.48
C LEU A 33 -10.30 -8.14 -7.84
N GLU A 34 -9.77 -9.25 -8.37
CA GLU A 34 -10.56 -10.46 -8.67
C GLU A 34 -11.23 -11.04 -7.41
N LYS A 35 -10.54 -10.97 -6.26
CA LYS A 35 -11.03 -11.48 -4.98
C LYS A 35 -11.90 -10.49 -4.19
N SER A 36 -11.90 -9.23 -4.58
CA SER A 36 -12.59 -8.16 -3.84
C SER A 36 -14.04 -8.02 -4.27
N VAL A 37 -14.88 -7.55 -3.35
CA VAL A 37 -16.20 -7.00 -3.69
C VAL A 37 -16.11 -5.53 -4.16
N LEU A 38 -14.95 -4.90 -4.00
CA LEU A 38 -14.69 -3.53 -4.43
C LEU A 38 -14.20 -3.51 -5.87
N THR A 39 -14.74 -2.56 -6.63
CA THR A 39 -14.32 -2.30 -8.00
C THR A 39 -13.21 -1.24 -8.04
N PRO A 40 -12.44 -1.12 -9.14
CA PRO A 40 -11.49 -0.02 -9.33
C PRO A 40 -12.12 1.37 -9.17
N ALA A 41 -13.40 1.52 -9.56
CA ALA A 41 -14.12 2.78 -9.38
C ALA A 41 -14.39 3.08 -7.89
N ASP A 42 -14.70 2.06 -7.10
CA ASP A 42 -14.90 2.21 -5.65
C ASP A 42 -13.65 2.76 -4.97
N LEU A 43 -12.45 2.32 -5.38
CA LEU A 43 -11.19 2.79 -4.79
C LEU A 43 -10.93 4.30 -4.98
N ASN A 44 -11.60 4.92 -5.95
CA ASN A 44 -11.55 6.37 -6.19
C ASN A 44 -12.68 7.14 -5.49
N THR A 45 -13.45 6.49 -4.61
CA THR A 45 -14.59 7.11 -3.91
C THR A 45 -14.63 6.78 -2.43
N ILE A 46 -14.22 5.57 -2.04
CA ILE A 46 -14.18 5.17 -0.62
C ILE A 46 -13.05 5.93 0.10
N PRO A 47 -13.22 6.23 1.40
CA PRO A 47 -12.16 6.87 2.18
C PRO A 47 -10.96 5.94 2.33
N PHE A 48 -9.74 6.50 2.42
CA PHE A 48 -8.53 5.68 2.58
C PHE A 48 -8.44 4.94 3.91
N THR A 49 -9.20 5.37 4.91
CA THR A 49 -9.26 4.79 6.24
C THR A 49 -10.67 4.84 6.80
N LEU A 50 -11.03 3.79 7.53
CA LEU A 50 -12.30 3.71 8.27
C LEU A 50 -12.24 4.41 9.64
N LEU A 51 -11.07 4.96 10.01
CA LEU A 51 -10.78 5.45 11.37
C LEU A 51 -10.89 6.97 11.54
N CYS A 52 -11.07 7.73 10.47
CA CYS A 52 -11.05 9.21 10.50
C CYS A 52 -12.42 9.85 10.19
N GLY A 53 -13.50 9.10 10.38
CA GLY A 53 -14.87 9.57 10.20
C GLY A 53 -15.41 9.46 8.76
N PRO A 54 -16.73 9.64 8.56
CA PRO A 54 -17.39 9.39 7.29
C PRO A 54 -17.20 10.49 6.22
N ASP A 55 -16.83 11.72 6.62
CA ASP A 55 -16.81 12.89 5.73
C ASP A 55 -15.44 13.12 5.06
N LEU A 56 -14.58 12.11 5.09
CA LEU A 56 -13.24 12.20 4.53
C LEU A 56 -13.29 12.21 3.00
N LYS A 57 -12.80 13.30 2.40
CA LYS A 57 -12.76 13.47 0.94
C LYS A 57 -11.54 12.82 0.27
N VAL A 58 -10.51 12.50 1.07
CA VAL A 58 -9.31 11.83 0.57
C VAL A 58 -9.65 10.36 0.32
N THR A 59 -9.61 9.98 -0.95
CA THR A 59 -9.97 8.63 -1.37
C THR A 59 -8.86 7.63 -1.08
N PHE A 60 -9.18 6.35 -1.13
CA PHE A 60 -8.19 5.28 -1.03
C PHE A 60 -7.04 5.46 -2.02
N MET A 61 -7.34 5.73 -3.29
CA MET A 61 -6.30 5.94 -4.29
C MET A 61 -5.53 7.24 -4.10
N ASP A 62 -6.15 8.34 -3.64
CA ASP A 62 -5.43 9.59 -3.34
C ASP A 62 -4.31 9.35 -2.33
N HIS A 63 -4.65 8.70 -1.21
CA HIS A 63 -3.67 8.42 -0.17
C HIS A 63 -2.62 7.42 -0.64
N LYS A 64 -3.01 6.35 -1.31
CA LYS A 64 -2.06 5.31 -1.74
C LYS A 64 -1.10 5.76 -2.81
N ARG A 65 -1.54 6.54 -3.80
CA ARG A 65 -0.61 7.17 -4.73
C ARG A 65 0.31 8.16 -4.01
N SER A 66 -0.23 9.00 -3.11
CA SER A 66 0.60 9.91 -2.31
C SER A 66 1.70 9.18 -1.54
N VAL A 67 1.41 8.05 -0.91
CA VAL A 67 2.42 7.25 -0.17
C VAL A 67 3.53 6.76 -1.10
N VAL A 68 3.20 6.29 -2.31
CA VAL A 68 4.21 5.85 -3.29
C VAL A 68 5.11 7.00 -3.74
N HIS A 69 4.53 8.17 -4.03
CA HIS A 69 5.28 9.35 -4.45
C HIS A 69 6.22 9.84 -3.32
N ILE A 70 5.71 9.97 -2.10
CA ILE A 70 6.52 10.39 -0.93
C ILE A 70 7.65 9.38 -0.68
N ALA A 71 7.34 8.08 -0.72
CA ALA A 71 8.33 7.03 -0.52
C ALA A 71 9.43 7.09 -1.60
N LYS A 72 9.05 7.24 -2.88
CA LYS A 72 10.00 7.39 -3.98
C LYS A 72 10.93 8.59 -3.76
N ASP A 73 10.36 9.77 -3.48
CA ASP A 73 11.16 10.99 -3.29
C ASP A 73 12.10 10.86 -2.09
N ALA A 74 11.65 10.25 -0.99
CA ALA A 74 12.48 9.98 0.17
C ALA A 74 13.63 9.01 -0.16
N GLY A 75 13.36 7.93 -0.89
CA GLY A 75 14.38 6.99 -1.35
C GLY A 75 15.44 7.64 -2.26
N GLU A 76 15.01 8.53 -3.16
CA GLU A 76 15.92 9.30 -4.01
C GLU A 76 16.82 10.24 -3.20
N LYS A 77 16.27 10.94 -2.19
CA LYS A 77 17.08 11.78 -1.30
C LYS A 77 18.06 10.96 -0.46
N ILE A 78 17.64 9.79 0.02
CA ILE A 78 18.52 8.87 0.74
C ILE A 78 19.72 8.50 -0.14
N ASN A 79 19.46 8.02 -1.36
CA ASN A 79 20.51 7.60 -2.27
C ASN A 79 21.43 8.76 -2.71
N ALA A 80 20.91 9.99 -2.79
CA ALA A 80 21.70 11.16 -3.19
C ALA A 80 22.56 11.75 -2.07
N MET A 81 22.12 11.67 -0.80
CA MET A 81 22.70 12.46 0.29
C MET A 81 23.48 11.65 1.32
N TYR A 82 23.26 10.34 1.42
CA TYR A 82 23.82 9.53 2.51
C TYR A 82 25.08 8.77 2.09
N HIS A 83 25.71 9.20 0.99
CA HIS A 83 27.03 8.75 0.54
C HIS A 83 27.21 7.22 0.46
N GLY A 84 26.10 6.49 0.27
CA GLY A 84 26.08 5.03 0.20
C GLY A 84 26.14 4.30 1.54
N GLU A 85 26.17 4.99 2.68
CA GLU A 85 26.08 4.35 4.00
C GLU A 85 24.64 3.93 4.31
N LEU A 86 23.68 4.78 3.93
CA LEU A 86 22.26 4.42 3.85
C LEU A 86 21.87 4.35 2.38
N LYS A 87 21.23 3.24 2.00
CA LYS A 87 20.76 2.98 0.65
C LYS A 87 19.31 2.54 0.67
N ALA A 88 18.58 2.91 -0.37
CA ALA A 88 17.26 2.41 -0.67
C ALA A 88 17.28 1.74 -2.05
N ASP A 89 16.85 0.49 -2.13
CA ASP A 89 16.53 -0.17 -3.39
C ASP A 89 15.21 0.39 -3.92
N MET A 90 15.28 1.16 -5.00
CA MET A 90 14.11 1.89 -5.53
C MET A 90 13.04 0.96 -6.09
N ASP A 91 13.41 -0.17 -6.69
CA ASP A 91 12.44 -1.11 -7.27
C ASP A 91 11.69 -1.85 -6.17
N VAL A 92 12.40 -2.28 -5.12
CA VAL A 92 11.82 -2.89 -3.91
C VAL A 92 10.95 -1.88 -3.15
N LEU A 93 11.42 -0.64 -2.98
CA LEU A 93 10.70 0.44 -2.30
C LEU A 93 9.38 0.77 -2.99
N ILE A 94 9.41 1.02 -4.29
CA ILE A 94 8.23 1.42 -5.07
C ILE A 94 7.23 0.24 -5.13
N SER A 95 7.70 -0.98 -5.40
CA SER A 95 6.85 -2.18 -5.37
C SER A 95 6.19 -2.37 -3.99
N GLY A 96 6.97 -2.26 -2.91
CA GLY A 96 6.47 -2.35 -1.54
C GLY A 96 5.45 -1.26 -1.20
N ALA A 97 5.68 -0.02 -1.63
CA ALA A 97 4.75 1.09 -1.42
C ALA A 97 3.43 0.88 -2.16
N ILE A 98 3.47 0.39 -3.41
CA ILE A 98 2.27 0.06 -4.20
C ILE A 98 1.46 -1.07 -3.54
N LEU A 99 2.13 -2.03 -2.91
CA LEU A 99 1.49 -3.24 -2.38
C LEU A 99 1.17 -3.19 -0.88
N CYS A 100 1.70 -2.22 -0.12
CA CYS A 100 1.62 -2.22 1.35
C CYS A 100 0.20 -2.42 1.90
N ASP A 101 -0.79 -1.87 1.21
CA ASP A 101 -2.19 -1.86 1.61
C ASP A 101 -3.11 -2.70 0.71
N VAL A 102 -2.56 -3.48 -0.23
CA VAL A 102 -3.37 -4.25 -1.20
C VAL A 102 -4.31 -5.26 -0.51
N GLY A 103 -3.93 -5.75 0.67
CA GLY A 103 -4.77 -6.63 1.49
C GLY A 103 -6.07 -5.99 1.98
N LYS A 104 -6.20 -4.66 1.95
CA LYS A 104 -7.46 -3.95 2.30
C LYS A 104 -8.60 -4.32 1.35
N LEU A 105 -8.31 -4.74 0.12
CA LEU A 105 -9.32 -5.21 -0.84
C LEU A 105 -10.01 -6.51 -0.38
N LEU A 106 -9.35 -7.30 0.47
CA LEU A 106 -9.93 -8.49 1.10
C LEU A 106 -10.48 -8.17 2.50
N GLU A 107 -9.97 -7.12 3.15
CA GLU A 107 -10.42 -6.67 4.46
C GLU A 107 -11.78 -5.95 4.41
N TYR A 108 -12.02 -5.18 3.34
CA TYR A 108 -13.18 -4.30 3.22
C TYR A 108 -14.30 -4.93 2.40
N VAL A 109 -15.53 -4.70 2.86
CA VAL A 109 -16.77 -5.11 2.20
C VAL A 109 -17.77 -3.97 2.17
N LYS A 110 -18.80 -4.06 1.33
CA LYS A 110 -19.96 -3.16 1.37
C LYS A 110 -21.05 -3.76 2.24
N ASP A 111 -21.62 -2.98 3.15
CA ASP A 111 -22.79 -3.36 3.93
C ASP A 111 -24.09 -3.28 3.11
N ALA A 112 -25.23 -3.58 3.74
CA ALA A 112 -26.54 -3.55 3.09
C ALA A 112 -26.95 -2.17 2.55
N ASN A 113 -26.33 -1.09 3.04
CA ASN A 113 -26.56 0.29 2.60
C ASN A 113 -25.49 0.76 1.59
N GLY A 114 -24.59 -0.13 1.17
CA GLY A 114 -23.50 0.17 0.26
C GLY A 114 -22.31 0.87 0.91
N LYS A 115 -22.26 1.00 2.24
CA LYS A 115 -21.15 1.64 2.95
C LYS A 115 -19.99 0.66 3.11
N THR A 116 -18.77 1.14 2.87
CA THR A 116 -17.55 0.34 3.09
C THR A 116 -17.28 0.15 4.59
N VAL A 117 -17.14 -1.10 4.99
CA VAL A 117 -16.89 -1.53 6.38
C VAL A 117 -15.87 -2.68 6.42
N GLN A 118 -15.33 -2.97 7.60
CA GLN A 118 -14.47 -4.15 7.78
C GLN A 118 -15.32 -5.44 7.75
N GLY A 119 -14.99 -6.33 6.81
CA GLY A 119 -15.64 -7.63 6.66
C GLY A 119 -15.17 -8.66 7.69
N THR A 120 -15.85 -9.81 7.75
CA THR A 120 -15.50 -10.91 8.66
C THR A 120 -14.08 -11.42 8.43
N TYR A 121 -13.64 -11.55 7.17
CA TYR A 121 -12.27 -11.93 6.85
C TYR A 121 -11.26 -10.96 7.47
N GLY A 122 -11.49 -9.65 7.31
CA GLY A 122 -10.63 -8.60 7.86
C GLY A 122 -10.52 -8.59 9.38
N LYS A 123 -11.57 -9.05 10.08
CA LYS A 123 -11.54 -9.22 11.55
C LYS A 123 -10.62 -10.36 11.98
N TYR A 124 -10.51 -11.41 11.18
CA TYR A 124 -9.60 -12.54 11.44
C TYR A 124 -8.18 -12.27 10.94
N LEU A 125 -8.05 -11.66 9.77
CA LEU A 125 -6.77 -11.46 9.09
C LEU A 125 -6.67 -10.05 8.51
N ARG A 126 -5.81 -9.23 9.13
CA ARG A 126 -5.57 -7.84 8.72
C ARG A 126 -4.83 -7.75 7.39
N HIS A 127 -4.98 -6.60 6.71
CA HIS A 127 -4.36 -6.33 5.41
C HIS A 127 -2.84 -6.57 5.29
N PRO A 128 -1.98 -6.42 6.32
CA PRO A 128 -0.57 -6.77 6.15
C PRO A 128 -0.38 -8.26 5.85
N PHE A 129 -1.15 -9.13 6.52
CA PHE A 129 -1.04 -10.58 6.33
C PHE A 129 -1.70 -11.04 5.02
N SER A 130 -2.91 -10.55 4.73
CA SER A 130 -3.58 -10.89 3.47
C SER A 130 -2.84 -10.32 2.25
N GLY A 131 -2.22 -9.14 2.40
CA GLY A 131 -1.35 -8.55 1.39
C GLY A 131 -0.11 -9.41 1.10
N VAL A 132 0.58 -9.89 2.14
CA VAL A 132 1.70 -10.84 1.98
C VAL A 132 1.24 -12.11 1.28
N SER A 133 0.10 -12.67 1.68
CA SER A 133 -0.44 -13.88 1.06
C SER A 133 -0.68 -13.71 -0.44
N LEU A 134 -1.25 -12.58 -0.87
CA LEU A 134 -1.43 -12.26 -2.29
C LEU A 134 -0.09 -12.08 -3.02
N ALA A 135 0.87 -11.40 -2.39
CA ALA A 135 2.20 -11.15 -2.94
C ALA A 135 2.97 -12.45 -3.19
N GLU A 136 2.97 -13.36 -2.21
CA GLU A 136 3.61 -14.67 -2.35
C GLU A 136 2.98 -15.53 -3.45
N MET A 137 1.64 -15.53 -3.58
CA MET A 137 0.95 -16.21 -4.68
C MET A 137 1.37 -15.72 -6.07
N CYS A 138 1.82 -14.46 -6.18
CA CYS A 138 2.31 -13.88 -7.42
C CYS A 138 3.83 -13.98 -7.59
N GLY A 139 4.55 -14.58 -6.63
CA GLY A 139 6.01 -14.76 -6.68
C GLY A 139 6.79 -13.47 -6.48
N VAL A 140 6.21 -12.49 -5.77
CA VAL A 140 6.89 -11.27 -5.32
C VAL A 140 7.99 -11.65 -4.32
N PRO A 141 9.20 -11.05 -4.39
CA PRO A 141 10.31 -11.41 -3.53
C PRO A 141 10.07 -11.06 -2.05
N ALA A 142 10.74 -11.79 -1.17
CA ALA A 142 10.61 -11.64 0.28
C ALA A 142 10.89 -10.22 0.80
N SER A 143 11.77 -9.45 0.14
CA SER A 143 12.06 -8.06 0.50
C SER A 143 10.83 -7.16 0.38
N VAL A 144 10.06 -7.31 -0.69
CA VAL A 144 8.80 -6.59 -0.90
C VAL A 144 7.71 -7.11 0.04
N CYS A 145 7.59 -8.43 0.20
CA CYS A 145 6.67 -9.03 1.17
C CYS A 145 6.95 -8.52 2.60
N HIS A 146 8.22 -8.30 2.95
CA HIS A 146 8.60 -7.75 4.25
C HIS A 146 8.10 -6.32 4.44
N ILE A 147 8.11 -5.47 3.41
CA ILE A 147 7.50 -4.13 3.47
C ILE A 147 6.01 -4.25 3.77
N ILE A 148 5.29 -5.10 3.03
CA ILE A 148 3.85 -5.32 3.24
C ILE A 148 3.58 -5.80 4.67
N ALA A 149 4.35 -6.77 5.16
CA ALA A 149 4.19 -7.34 6.51
C ALA A 149 4.45 -6.32 7.63
N THR A 150 5.34 -5.34 7.40
CA THR A 150 5.91 -4.52 8.48
C THR A 150 5.63 -3.02 8.35
N HIS A 151 4.96 -2.55 7.30
CA HIS A 151 4.64 -1.12 7.15
C HIS A 151 3.68 -0.61 8.25
N ALA A 152 2.86 -1.48 8.84
CA ALA A 152 1.89 -1.13 9.87
C ALA A 152 2.40 -1.47 11.30
N GLY A 153 1.48 -1.56 12.27
CA GLY A 153 1.79 -1.84 13.67
C GLY A 153 2.46 -3.19 13.91
N GLU A 154 2.21 -4.18 13.05
CA GLU A 154 2.87 -5.49 13.03
C GLU A 154 4.40 -5.36 12.97
N GLY A 155 4.90 -4.36 12.24
CA GLY A 155 6.32 -4.09 12.12
C GLY A 155 6.98 -3.63 13.43
N ASN A 156 6.22 -3.23 14.45
CA ASN A 156 6.78 -2.83 15.75
C ASN A 156 7.29 -4.04 16.56
N LEU A 157 6.94 -5.26 16.14
CA LEU A 157 7.39 -6.50 16.79
C LEU A 157 8.63 -7.11 16.12
N VAL A 158 9.11 -6.51 15.02
CA VAL A 158 10.24 -7.02 14.23
C VAL A 158 11.15 -5.87 13.78
N LYS A 159 12.26 -6.19 13.10
CA LYS A 159 13.10 -5.17 12.47
C LYS A 159 12.60 -4.92 11.04
N ARG A 160 12.48 -3.65 10.68
CA ARG A 160 12.20 -3.20 9.31
C ARG A 160 13.50 -3.05 8.51
N ILE A 161 13.47 -3.42 7.24
CA ILE A 161 14.48 -2.98 6.26
C ILE A 161 14.34 -1.47 6.00
N THR A 162 15.33 -0.86 5.35
CA THR A 162 15.32 0.59 5.04
C THR A 162 14.05 1.00 4.31
N GLU A 163 13.67 0.26 3.28
CA GLU A 163 12.51 0.52 2.45
C GLU A 163 11.20 0.43 3.27
N ALA A 164 11.12 -0.53 4.19
CA ALA A 164 9.96 -0.67 5.07
C ALA A 164 9.84 0.49 6.07
N TYR A 165 10.96 1.06 6.56
CA TYR A 165 10.93 2.30 7.34
C TYR A 165 10.41 3.47 6.52
N ILE A 166 10.87 3.62 5.28
CA ILE A 166 10.43 4.70 4.38
C ILE A 166 8.92 4.59 4.14
N VAL A 167 8.42 3.40 3.76
CA VAL A 167 6.98 3.20 3.50
C VAL A 167 6.15 3.38 4.77
N HIS A 168 6.60 2.86 5.91
CA HIS A 168 5.92 3.08 7.19
C HIS A 168 5.76 4.57 7.49
N HIS A 169 6.85 5.34 7.40
CA HIS A 169 6.80 6.77 7.70
C HIS A 169 6.02 7.55 6.65
N ALA A 170 6.14 7.23 5.36
CA ALA A 170 5.34 7.86 4.32
C ALA A 170 3.83 7.65 4.55
N ASP A 171 3.42 6.45 4.96
CA ASP A 171 2.02 6.12 5.26
C ASP A 171 1.53 6.77 6.55
N PHE A 172 2.29 6.65 7.64
CA PHE A 172 1.85 7.14 8.94
C PHE A 172 1.93 8.66 9.05
N MET A 173 2.91 9.32 8.42
CA MET A 173 2.99 10.78 8.44
C MET A 173 1.82 11.45 7.69
N THR A 174 1.19 10.74 6.74
CA THR A 174 -0.01 11.21 6.02
C THR A 174 -1.32 10.68 6.60
N PHE A 175 -1.27 9.78 7.58
CA PHE A 175 -2.44 9.22 8.26
C PHE A 175 -2.63 9.78 9.68
N GLU A 176 -1.58 9.79 10.50
CA GLU A 176 -1.66 10.20 11.92
C GLU A 176 -2.18 11.62 12.12
N PRO A 177 -1.82 12.63 11.30
CA PRO A 177 -2.43 13.96 11.42
C PRO A 177 -3.93 13.99 11.13
N PHE A 178 -4.49 13.04 10.38
CA PHE A 178 -5.94 12.93 10.24
C PHE A 178 -6.59 12.41 11.52
N ARG A 179 -5.90 11.54 12.26
CA ARG A 179 -6.44 10.84 13.43
C ARG A 179 -6.21 11.58 14.74
N GLU A 180 -5.03 12.18 14.94
CA GLU A 180 -4.52 12.59 16.26
C GLU A 180 -4.03 14.04 16.33
N ARG A 181 -4.11 14.84 15.24
CA ARG A 181 -3.56 16.20 15.29
C ARG A 181 -4.27 17.06 16.34
N LEU A 182 -3.51 17.94 16.99
CA LEU A 182 -4.05 18.91 17.91
C LEU A 182 -5.08 19.82 17.21
N ILE A 183 -6.25 19.95 17.81
CA ILE A 183 -7.31 20.88 17.37
C ILE A 183 -7.32 22.04 18.37
N VAL A 184 -6.97 23.23 17.88
CA VAL A 184 -7.00 24.49 18.64
C VAL A 184 -8.09 25.41 18.11
#